data_AF-A0A945YM07-F1
#
_entry.id   AF-A0A945YM07-F1
#
_cell.length_a   1.000
_cell.length_b   1.000
_cell.length_c   1.000
_cell.angle_alpha   90.00
_cell.angle_beta   90.00
_cell.angle_gamma   90.00
#
_symmetry.space_group_name_H-M   'P 1'
#
loop_
_entity.id
_entity.type
_entity.pdbx_description
1 polymer ?
#
loop_
_entity_poly.entity_id
_entity_poly.type
_entity_poly.pdbx_seq_one_letter_code
_entity_poly.pdbx_strand_id
1 'polypeptide(L)'
;MIRSLLFYLIFFTTLVFVSIVIVLASFVLSVKKCQMIASFWIINILKVLKHTCGIDWIVEGMDNIPDKPFVIMANHQGPWESLFLQTLKLPTSSIIKKEILFIPFFGWAISRLKPIPINRKEKHSSMKKVISIGSKRIKEGYAVLIFPEGTRRNAEDGIGR
;
A
#
# COMPACT_ATOMS: atom_id res chain seq x y z
N MET A 1 4.37 -18.69 18.82
CA MET A 1 5.25 -19.09 17.69
C MET A 1 4.53 -19.88 16.59
N ILE A 2 3.76 -20.94 16.88
CA ILE A 2 3.08 -21.74 15.83
C ILE A 2 2.07 -20.89 15.04
N ARG A 3 1.25 -20.11 15.74
CA ARG A 3 0.27 -19.17 15.19
C ARG A 3 0.88 -18.18 14.17
N SER A 4 2.02 -17.58 14.52
CA SER A 4 2.74 -16.64 13.66
C SER A 4 3.44 -17.33 12.49
N LEU A 5 3.98 -18.54 12.68
CA LEU A 5 4.56 -19.33 11.59
C LEU A 5 3.50 -19.69 10.54
N LEU A 6 2.33 -20.15 10.99
CA LEU A 6 1.19 -20.44 10.12
C LEU A 6 0.76 -19.20 9.34
N PHE A 7 0.66 -18.04 10.01
CA PHE A 7 0.37 -16.78 9.35
C PHE A 7 1.38 -16.45 8.24
N TYR A 8 2.69 -16.52 8.54
CA TYR A 8 3.72 -16.20 7.56
C TYR A 8 3.70 -17.16 6.37
N LEU A 9 3.46 -18.45 6.60
CA LEU A 9 3.31 -19.42 5.51
C LEU A 9 2.16 -19.02 4.58
N ILE A 10 0.98 -18.75 5.13
CA ILE A 10 -0.19 -18.31 4.34
C ILE A 10 0.11 -16.98 3.64
N PHE A 11 0.70 -16.02 4.35
CA PHE A 11 1.03 -14.69 3.82
C PHE A 11 1.95 -14.80 2.61
N PHE A 12 3.10 -15.46 2.73
CA PHE A 12 4.08 -15.51 1.64
C PHE A 12 3.60 -16.35 0.46
N THR A 13 2.95 -17.49 0.69
CA THR A 13 2.40 -18.31 -0.39
C THR A 13 1.34 -17.54 -1.18
N THR A 14 0.39 -16.91 -0.48
CA THR A 14 -0.66 -16.13 -1.16
C THR A 14 -0.15 -14.83 -1.76
N LEU A 15 0.88 -14.20 -1.18
CA LEU A 15 1.54 -13.02 -1.72
C LEU A 15 2.16 -13.29 -3.09
N VAL A 16 2.88 -14.41 -3.23
CA VAL A 16 3.47 -14.80 -4.52
C VAL A 16 2.36 -15.09 -5.54
N PHE A 17 1.35 -15.85 -5.14
CA PHE A 17 0.21 -16.18 -6.00
C PHE A 17 -0.53 -14.93 -6.50
N VAL A 18 -0.95 -14.04 -5.60
CA VAL A 18 -1.68 -12.82 -6.00
C VAL A 18 -0.79 -11.89 -6.83
N SER A 19 0.51 -11.86 -6.57
CA SER A 19 1.45 -11.06 -7.36
C SER A 19 1.51 -11.53 -8.81
N ILE A 20 1.58 -12.85 -9.04
CA ILE A 20 1.53 -13.43 -10.39
C ILE A 20 0.19 -13.10 -11.05
N VAL A 21 -0.94 -13.29 -10.34
CA VAL A 21 -2.27 -12.95 -10.84
C VAL A 21 -2.37 -11.49 -11.25
N ILE A 22 -1.86 -10.55 -10.44
CA ILE A 22 -1.87 -9.12 -10.77
C ILE A 22 -1.02 -8.82 -12.00
N VAL A 23 0.18 -9.40 -12.11
CA VAL A 23 1.05 -9.21 -13.27
C VAL A 23 0.33 -9.67 -14.54
N LEU A 24 -0.22 -10.88 -14.55
CA LEU A 24 -0.94 -11.43 -15.70
C LEU A 24 -2.22 -10.63 -16.01
N ALA A 25 -3.02 -10.32 -14.99
CA ALA A 25 -4.25 -9.55 -15.16
C ALA A 25 -3.98 -8.14 -15.69
N SER A 26 -2.84 -7.53 -15.36
CA SER A 26 -2.51 -6.16 -15.78
C SER A 26 -2.26 -6.00 -17.28
N PHE A 27 -2.18 -7.09 -18.05
CA PHE A 27 -2.13 -7.03 -19.52
C PHE A 27 -3.51 -6.82 -20.15
N VAL A 28 -4.60 -7.12 -19.42
CA VAL A 28 -5.97 -7.09 -19.94
C VAL A 28 -6.88 -6.15 -19.13
N LEU A 29 -6.65 -6.05 -17.82
CA LEU A 29 -7.49 -5.29 -16.91
C LEU A 29 -6.93 -3.88 -16.64
N SER A 30 -7.83 -2.94 -16.40
CA SER A 30 -7.47 -1.61 -15.90
C SER A 30 -6.76 -1.69 -14.54
N VAL A 31 -5.90 -0.71 -14.24
CA VAL A 31 -5.21 -0.59 -12.95
C VAL A 31 -6.17 -0.65 -11.76
N LYS A 32 -7.34 0.01 -11.85
CA LYS A 32 -8.36 -0.02 -10.78
C LYS A 32 -8.81 -1.45 -10.46
N LYS A 33 -9.08 -2.27 -11.49
CA LYS A 33 -9.46 -3.69 -11.32
C LYS A 33 -8.32 -4.51 -10.73
N CYS A 34 -7.07 -4.30 -11.15
CA CYS A 34 -5.91 -4.95 -10.52
C CYS A 34 -5.76 -4.56 -9.05
N GLN A 35 -6.01 -3.30 -8.71
CA GLN A 35 -6.01 -2.85 -7.31
C GLN A 35 -7.17 -3.44 -6.52
N MET A 36 -8.35 -3.68 -7.12
CA MET A 36 -9.44 -4.43 -6.45
C MET A 36 -9.02 -5.85 -6.10
N ILE A 37 -8.28 -6.54 -6.98
CA ILE A 37 -7.70 -7.87 -6.67
C ILE A 37 -6.73 -7.77 -5.49
N ALA A 38 -5.84 -6.77 -5.51
CA ALA A 38 -4.92 -6.52 -4.40
C ALA A 38 -5.65 -6.21 -3.09
N SER A 39 -6.66 -5.34 -3.11
CA SER A 39 -7.47 -5.00 -1.93
C SER A 39 -8.24 -6.19 -1.39
N PHE A 40 -8.79 -7.04 -2.26
CA PHE A 40 -9.43 -8.28 -1.85
C PHE A 40 -8.44 -9.18 -1.11
N TRP A 41 -7.24 -9.39 -1.66
CA TRP A 41 -6.20 -10.17 -0.98
C TRP A 41 -5.78 -9.52 0.35
N ILE A 42 -5.57 -8.19 0.38
CA ILE A 42 -5.20 -7.44 1.59
C ILE A 42 -6.24 -7.65 2.71
N ILE A 43 -7.52 -7.44 2.43
CA ILE A 43 -8.55 -7.58 3.47
C ILE A 43 -8.62 -9.01 3.99
N ASN A 44 -8.48 -10.01 3.11
CA ASN A 44 -8.48 -11.41 3.52
C ASN A 44 -7.24 -11.78 4.33
N ILE A 45 -6.04 -11.32 3.96
CA ILE A 45 -4.83 -11.63 4.72
C ILE A 45 -4.82 -10.94 6.09
N LEU A 46 -5.42 -9.76 6.21
CA LEU A 46 -5.64 -9.11 7.52
C LEU A 46 -6.65 -9.89 8.37
N LYS A 47 -7.72 -10.43 7.78
CA LYS A 47 -8.62 -11.36 8.49
C LYS A 47 -7.87 -12.61 8.94
N VAL A 48 -7.02 -13.20 8.11
CA VAL A 48 -6.18 -14.34 8.53
C VAL A 48 -5.30 -13.92 9.71
N LEU A 49 -4.63 -12.76 9.65
CA LEU A 49 -3.83 -12.22 10.75
C LEU A 49 -4.64 -12.12 12.06
N LYS A 50 -5.90 -11.65 12.01
CA LYS A 50 -6.80 -11.62 13.15
C LYS A 50 -7.05 -13.01 13.73
N HIS A 51 -7.42 -13.99 12.91
CA HIS A 51 -7.75 -15.33 13.40
C HIS A 51 -6.51 -16.09 13.88
N THR A 52 -5.42 -16.02 13.12
CA THR A 52 -4.19 -16.75 13.44
C THR A 52 -3.42 -16.09 14.56
N CYS A 53 -3.30 -14.76 14.61
CA CYS A 53 -2.42 -14.07 15.57
C CYS A 53 -3.17 -13.25 16.62
N GLY A 54 -4.50 -13.12 16.54
CA GLY A 54 -5.29 -12.31 17.47
C GLY A 54 -5.13 -10.81 17.28
N ILE A 55 -4.57 -10.36 16.14
CA ILE A 55 -4.39 -8.93 15.86
C ILE A 55 -5.63 -8.42 15.14
N ASP A 56 -6.48 -7.73 15.89
CA ASP A 56 -7.70 -7.10 15.39
C ASP A 56 -7.47 -5.61 15.08
N TRP A 57 -8.43 -4.97 14.41
CA TRP A 57 -8.42 -3.53 14.17
C TRP A 57 -9.83 -2.96 14.21
N ILE A 58 -9.90 -1.67 14.53
CA ILE A 58 -11.12 -0.87 14.52
C ILE A 58 -10.90 0.29 13.57
N VAL A 59 -11.93 0.65 12.80
CA VAL A 59 -11.89 1.80 11.90
C VAL A 59 -12.98 2.76 12.32
N GLU A 60 -12.57 3.95 12.73
CA GLU A 60 -13.48 5.03 13.10
C GLU A 60 -13.46 6.12 12.01
N GLY A 61 -14.62 6.74 11.75
CA GLY A 61 -14.72 7.83 10.78
C GLY A 61 -14.65 7.40 9.31
N MET A 62 -15.13 6.20 8.97
CA MET A 62 -15.25 5.77 7.56
C MET A 62 -16.08 6.74 6.71
N ASP A 63 -17.08 7.40 7.30
CA ASP A 63 -17.93 8.37 6.63
C ASP A 63 -17.19 9.68 6.28
N ASN A 64 -16.00 9.92 6.85
CA ASN A 64 -15.17 11.07 6.51
C ASN A 64 -14.41 10.89 5.19
N ILE A 65 -14.44 9.68 4.60
CA ILE A 65 -13.72 9.40 3.35
C ILE A 65 -14.48 10.05 2.19
N PRO A 66 -13.86 11.01 1.46
CA PRO A 66 -14.54 11.70 0.40
C PRO A 66 -14.65 10.85 -0.88
N ASP A 67 -15.70 11.09 -1.67
CA ASP A 67 -15.88 10.43 -2.96
C ASP A 67 -14.91 10.90 -4.05
N LYS A 68 -14.35 12.10 -3.89
CA LYS A 68 -13.34 12.68 -4.79
C LYS A 68 -11.92 12.20 -4.44
N PRO A 69 -10.94 12.28 -5.35
CA PRO A 69 -9.54 12.00 -5.05
C PRO A 69 -9.00 12.87 -3.91
N PHE A 70 -8.18 12.29 -3.04
CA PHE A 70 -7.62 12.95 -1.86
C PHE A 70 -6.23 12.40 -1.52
N VAL A 71 -5.53 13.07 -0.61
CA VAL A 71 -4.25 12.59 -0.08
C VAL A 71 -4.50 11.85 1.23
N ILE A 72 -4.08 10.59 1.30
CA ILE A 72 -4.03 9.80 2.53
C ILE A 72 -2.66 10.05 3.16
N MET A 73 -2.64 10.67 4.34
CA MET A 73 -1.41 10.89 5.12
C MET A 73 -1.50 10.10 6.41
N ALA A 74 -0.50 9.27 6.69
CA ALA A 74 -0.45 8.45 7.90
C ALA A 74 0.98 8.34 8.45
N ASN A 75 1.08 8.01 9.74
CA ASN A 75 2.32 7.55 10.35
C ASN A 75 2.75 6.19 9.77
N HIS A 76 4.04 5.89 9.78
CA HIS A 76 4.54 4.59 9.30
C HIS A 76 5.16 3.80 10.45
N GLN A 77 4.53 2.71 10.85
CA GLN A 77 4.95 1.88 11.98
C GLN A 77 5.20 0.43 11.59
N GLY A 78 4.64 -0.03 10.48
CA GLY A 78 4.68 -1.42 10.08
C GLY A 78 4.19 -1.69 8.66
N PRO A 79 4.09 -2.97 8.31
CA PRO A 79 3.50 -3.39 7.04
C PRO A 79 1.96 -3.34 7.06
N TRP A 80 1.34 -3.41 8.24
CA TRP A 80 -0.12 -3.53 8.37
C TRP A 80 -0.84 -2.32 7.78
N GLU A 81 -0.46 -1.10 8.19
CA GLU A 81 -1.10 0.13 7.71
C GLU A 81 -0.78 0.40 6.24
N SER A 82 0.44 0.04 5.80
CA SER A 82 0.83 0.12 4.39
C SER A 82 -0.07 -0.74 3.50
N LEU A 83 -0.51 -1.90 3.97
CA LEU A 83 -1.46 -2.74 3.25
C LEU A 83 -2.88 -2.16 3.35
N PHE A 84 -3.36 -1.93 4.57
CA PHE A 84 -4.74 -1.53 4.83
C PHE A 84 -5.14 -0.21 4.16
N LEU A 85 -4.33 0.85 4.30
CA LEU A 85 -4.69 2.20 3.82
C LEU A 85 -4.90 2.28 2.31
N GLN A 86 -4.26 1.40 1.53
CA GLN A 86 -4.43 1.34 0.08
C GLN A 86 -5.81 0.80 -0.34
N THR A 87 -6.55 0.19 0.59
CA THR A 87 -7.89 -0.35 0.35
C THR A 87 -9.02 0.66 0.55
N LEU A 88 -8.74 1.79 1.20
CA LEU A 88 -9.75 2.79 1.57
C LEU A 88 -10.37 3.52 0.38
N LYS A 89 -9.58 3.73 -0.70
CA LYS A 89 -10.05 4.32 -1.95
C LYS A 89 -9.42 3.61 -3.12
N LEU A 90 -10.19 3.38 -4.20
CA LEU A 90 -9.67 2.82 -5.44
C LEU A 90 -10.09 3.70 -6.64
N PRO A 91 -9.15 4.14 -7.50
CA PRO A 91 -7.74 3.77 -7.47
C PRO A 91 -6.91 4.60 -6.48
N THR A 92 -5.81 4.03 -5.98
CA THR A 92 -4.83 4.70 -5.09
C THR A 92 -3.41 4.59 -5.65
N SER A 93 -2.57 5.59 -5.40
CA SER A 93 -1.16 5.63 -5.80
C SER A 93 -0.27 5.89 -4.58
N SER A 94 0.48 4.88 -4.18
CA SER A 94 1.33 4.94 -2.98
C SER A 94 2.74 5.41 -3.32
N ILE A 95 3.30 6.27 -2.47
CA ILE A 95 4.72 6.64 -2.54
C ILE A 95 5.53 5.52 -1.90
N ILE A 96 6.45 4.93 -2.66
CA ILE A 96 7.24 3.78 -2.24
C ILE A 96 8.73 3.99 -2.45
N LYS A 97 9.55 3.28 -1.67
CA LYS A 97 10.99 3.17 -1.91
C LYS A 97 11.22 2.47 -3.26
N LYS A 98 12.02 3.07 -4.15
CA LYS A 98 12.29 2.54 -5.51
C LYS A 98 12.73 1.08 -5.49
N GLU A 99 13.48 0.69 -4.48
CA GLU A 99 14.06 -0.64 -4.31
C GLU A 99 13.00 -1.72 -4.10
N ILE A 100 11.79 -1.37 -3.63
CA ILE A 100 10.66 -2.30 -3.51
C ILE A 100 10.30 -2.89 -4.89
N LEU A 101 10.48 -2.12 -5.97
CA LEU A 101 10.16 -2.58 -7.32
C LEU A 101 11.07 -3.71 -7.82
N PHE A 102 12.23 -3.93 -7.17
CA PHE A 102 13.16 -5.01 -7.53
C PHE A 102 12.88 -6.32 -6.80
N ILE A 103 11.97 -6.33 -5.82
CA ILE A 103 11.61 -7.56 -5.11
C ILE A 103 10.87 -8.50 -6.08
N PRO A 104 11.33 -9.75 -6.29
CA PRO A 104 10.65 -10.69 -7.17
C PRO A 104 9.19 -10.91 -6.77
N PHE A 105 8.32 -11.09 -7.76
CA PHE A 105 6.86 -11.21 -7.62
C PHE A 105 6.19 -9.94 -7.09
N PHE A 106 6.45 -9.59 -5.82
CA PHE A 106 5.81 -8.46 -5.16
C PHE A 106 6.13 -7.12 -5.82
N GLY A 107 7.41 -6.82 -6.05
CA GLY A 107 7.85 -5.60 -6.71
C GLY A 107 7.33 -5.50 -8.14
N TRP A 108 7.29 -6.63 -8.85
CA TRP A 108 6.72 -6.71 -10.20
C TRP A 108 5.22 -6.38 -10.19
N ALA A 109 4.43 -6.99 -9.30
CA ALA A 109 3.01 -6.69 -9.16
C ALA A 109 2.79 -5.22 -8.79
N ILE A 110 3.50 -4.70 -7.78
CA ILE A 110 3.41 -3.30 -7.37
C ILE A 110 3.74 -2.35 -8.52
N SER A 111 4.73 -2.66 -9.37
CA SER A 111 5.05 -1.83 -10.55
C SER A 111 3.86 -1.63 -11.50
N ARG A 112 2.93 -2.60 -11.56
CA ARG A 112 1.71 -2.57 -12.39
C ARG A 112 0.58 -1.73 -11.77
N LEU A 113 0.68 -1.40 -10.48
CA LEU A 113 -0.35 -0.68 -9.72
C LEU A 113 -0.15 0.83 -9.66
N LYS A 114 0.67 1.40 -10.57
CA LYS A 114 0.98 2.84 -10.66
C LYS A 114 1.47 3.49 -9.36
N PRO A 115 2.53 2.99 -8.70
CA PRO A 115 3.11 3.63 -7.53
C PRO A 115 3.89 4.89 -7.91
N ILE A 116 4.30 5.67 -6.90
CA ILE A 116 5.23 6.80 -7.04
C ILE A 116 6.57 6.39 -6.41
N PRO A 117 7.53 5.86 -7.20
CA PRO A 117 8.81 5.42 -6.65
C PRO A 117 9.75 6.61 -6.39
N ILE A 118 10.30 6.66 -5.17
CA ILE A 118 11.27 7.67 -4.72
C ILE A 118 12.63 7.06 -4.39
N ASN A 119 13.69 7.85 -4.62
CA ASN A 119 15.03 7.55 -4.13
C ASN A 119 15.27 8.36 -2.85
N ARG A 120 15.21 7.70 -1.67
CA ARG A 120 15.37 8.39 -0.38
C ARG A 120 16.75 9.03 -0.19
N LYS A 121 17.77 8.62 -0.96
CA LYS A 121 19.09 9.26 -0.96
C LYS A 121 19.09 10.65 -1.60
N GLU A 122 18.11 10.93 -2.46
CA GLU A 122 17.97 12.20 -3.18
C GLU A 122 16.72 12.95 -2.71
N LYS A 123 16.76 13.48 -1.48
CA LYS A 123 15.59 14.07 -0.79
C LYS A 123 14.90 15.16 -1.62
N HIS A 124 15.65 16.15 -2.12
CA HIS A 124 15.08 17.29 -2.87
C HIS A 124 14.48 16.88 -4.23
N SER A 125 15.20 16.05 -5.00
CA SER A 125 14.72 15.53 -6.30
C SER A 125 13.47 14.68 -6.14
N SER A 126 13.45 13.81 -5.12
CA SER A 126 12.30 12.96 -4.79
C SER A 126 11.07 13.76 -4.39
N MET A 127 11.21 14.85 -3.64
CA MET A 127 10.05 15.68 -3.26
C MET A 127 9.42 16.39 -4.47
N LYS A 128 10.24 16.95 -5.38
CA LYS A 128 9.73 17.53 -6.63
C LYS A 128 8.97 16.49 -7.46
N LYS A 129 9.51 15.27 -7.54
CA LYS A 129 8.88 14.14 -8.23
C LYS A 129 7.56 13.72 -7.58
N VAL A 130 7.50 13.65 -6.26
CA VAL A 130 6.28 13.34 -5.51
C VAL A 130 5.20 14.38 -5.78
N ILE A 131 5.53 15.68 -5.71
CA ILE A 131 4.57 16.75 -5.96
C ILE A 131 4.06 16.68 -7.40
N SER A 132 4.97 16.54 -8.37
CA SER A 132 4.63 16.49 -9.79
C SER A 132 3.74 15.27 -10.14
N ILE A 133 4.19 14.06 -9.79
CA ILE A 133 3.46 12.83 -10.11
C ILE A 133 2.20 12.71 -9.27
N GLY A 134 2.26 13.05 -7.97
CA GLY A 134 1.11 13.02 -7.07
C GLY A 134 0.00 13.96 -7.54
N SER A 135 0.34 15.19 -7.93
CA SER A 135 -0.64 16.14 -8.49
C SER A 135 -1.28 15.61 -9.76
N LYS A 136 -0.50 14.96 -10.64
CA LYS A 136 -1.03 14.31 -11.84
C LYS A 136 -1.98 13.16 -11.48
N ARG A 137 -1.63 12.33 -10.50
CA ARG A 137 -2.46 11.20 -10.03
C ARG A 137 -3.79 11.65 -9.46
N ILE A 138 -3.80 12.72 -8.66
CA ILE A 138 -5.03 13.32 -8.14
C ILE A 138 -5.94 13.78 -9.29
N LYS A 139 -5.38 14.46 -10.30
CA LYS A 139 -6.13 14.87 -11.51
C LYS A 139 -6.65 13.67 -12.32
N GLU A 140 -5.95 12.55 -12.31
CA GLU A 140 -6.36 11.30 -12.98
C GLU A 140 -7.39 10.47 -12.17
N GLY A 141 -7.83 10.95 -11.00
CA GLY A 141 -8.82 10.24 -10.18
C GLY A 141 -8.26 9.34 -9.08
N TYR A 142 -6.95 9.36 -8.82
CA TYR A 142 -6.31 8.51 -7.82
C TYR A 142 -6.22 9.22 -6.48
N ALA A 143 -6.55 8.53 -5.39
CA ALA A 143 -6.03 8.96 -4.09
C ALA A 143 -4.50 8.76 -4.04
N VAL A 144 -3.79 9.57 -3.27
CA VAL A 144 -2.34 9.46 -3.10
C VAL A 144 -2.01 9.14 -1.66
N LEU A 145 -1.33 8.01 -1.41
CA LEU A 145 -0.91 7.60 -0.07
C LEU A 145 0.54 8.03 0.18
N ILE A 146 0.74 8.81 1.25
CA ILE A 146 2.03 9.30 1.72
C ILE A 146 2.27 8.99 3.20
N PHE A 147 3.49 8.55 3.48
CA PHE A 147 4.05 8.47 4.83
C PHE A 147 5.14 9.55 4.95
N PRO A 148 4.83 10.75 5.52
CA PRO A 148 5.69 11.93 5.43
C PRO A 148 7.03 11.75 6.14
N GLU A 149 7.08 10.89 7.16
CA GLU A 149 8.29 10.57 7.93
C GLU A 149 9.38 9.91 7.08
N GLY A 150 9.00 9.21 6.01
CA GLY A 150 9.96 8.55 5.11
C GLY A 150 10.72 7.36 5.73
N THR A 151 10.52 7.02 7.01
CA THR A 151 11.00 5.82 7.70
C THR A 151 9.92 5.34 8.66
N ARG A 152 10.09 4.13 9.25
CA ARG A 152 9.20 3.72 10.34
C ARG A 152 9.55 4.49 11.61
N ARG A 153 8.54 4.87 12.39
CA ARG A 153 8.66 5.57 13.67
C ARG A 153 7.88 4.88 14.79
N ASN A 154 8.26 5.18 16.02
CA ASN A 154 7.54 4.71 17.19
C ASN A 154 6.20 5.44 17.30
N ALA A 155 5.24 4.85 18.03
CA ALA A 155 3.88 5.41 18.11
C ALA A 155 3.85 6.80 18.77
N GLU A 156 4.83 7.04 19.63
CA GLU A 156 4.98 8.23 20.46
C GLU A 156 5.45 9.46 19.66
N ASP A 157 6.04 9.25 18.47
CA ASP A 157 6.69 10.32 17.70
C ASP A 157 5.68 11.23 16.97
N GLY A 158 4.47 10.75 16.67
CA GLY A 158 3.43 11.49 15.94
C GLY A 158 3.79 11.86 14.48
N ILE A 159 2.82 12.43 13.75
CA ILE A 159 3.02 12.81 12.34
C ILE A 159 3.77 14.15 12.25
N GLY A 160 4.93 14.16 11.60
CA GLY A 160 5.60 15.39 11.17
C GLY A 160 6.36 16.15 12.26
N ARG A 161 6.65 15.52 13.40
CA ARG A 161 7.57 16.05 14.42
C ARG A 161 9.04 15.75 14.09
#